data_AF-A0A828QT09-F1
#
_entry.id   AF-A0A828QT09-F1
#
_cell.length_a   1.000
_cell.length_b   1.000
_cell.length_c   1.000
_cell.angle_alpha   90.00
_cell.angle_beta   90.00
_cell.angle_gamma   90.00
#
_symmetry.space_group_name_H-M   'P 1'
#
loop_
_entity.id
_entity.type
_entity.pdbx_description
1 polymer ?
#
loop_
_entity_poly.entity_id
_entity_poly.type
_entity_poly.pdbx_seq_one_letter_code
_entity_poly.pdbx_strand_id
1 'polypeptide(L)'
;MQTRLITLLKRILKAKKLSLSLVIVIIVLAISSFNQSFTTFLAQKNIEKELTGKVSRVIDGDTIELLAKTSKTNPYNHIAKLKIRLYGIDAPELKQAYGKEAKEYLSALVLKQEVGLIIENKDKYDRFVGTIFLKGQDINKEMVKNGYAHAYESFSKKYLAEQADAKMFKLGLWQDEKAVKPSEFRRK
;
A
#
# COMPACT_ATOMS: atom_id res chain seq x y z
N MET A 1 -19.37 23.85 -32.70
CA MET A 1 -19.96 22.71 -31.95
C MET A 1 -21.13 23.15 -31.04
N GLN A 2 -21.07 24.32 -30.39
CA GLN A 2 -22.12 24.79 -29.45
C GLN A 2 -23.50 25.07 -30.07
N THR A 3 -23.60 25.49 -31.33
CA THR A 3 -24.88 25.85 -31.99
C THR A 3 -25.80 24.66 -32.23
N ARG A 4 -25.27 23.45 -32.48
CA ARG A 4 -26.07 22.24 -32.72
C ARG A 4 -26.71 21.71 -31.43
N LEU A 5 -26.03 21.83 -30.30
CA LEU A 5 -26.52 21.38 -28.98
C LEU A 5 -27.68 22.26 -28.49
N ILE A 6 -27.56 23.58 -28.64
CA ILE A 6 -28.62 24.54 -28.29
C ILE A 6 -29.88 24.32 -29.13
N THR A 7 -29.71 24.01 -30.42
CA THR A 7 -30.83 23.77 -31.34
C THR A 7 -31.57 22.46 -31.01
N LEU A 8 -30.85 21.41 -30.62
CA LEU A 8 -31.42 20.14 -30.21
C LEU A 8 -32.21 20.26 -28.89
N LEU A 9 -31.67 20.99 -27.91
CA LEU A 9 -32.35 21.27 -26.63
C LEU A 9 -33.66 22.03 -26.84
N LYS A 10 -33.66 23.05 -27.71
CA LYS A 10 -34.87 23.80 -28.07
C LYS A 10 -35.93 22.92 -28.73
N ARG A 11 -35.54 21.97 -29.60
CA ARG A 11 -36.47 21.00 -30.22
C ARG A 11 -37.09 20.05 -29.19
N ILE A 12 -36.31 19.55 -28.24
CA ILE A 12 -36.79 18.64 -27.18
C ILE A 12 -37.77 19.35 -26.23
N LEU A 13 -37.46 20.59 -25.82
CA LEU A 13 -38.35 21.42 -24.99
C LEU A 13 -39.71 21.67 -25.66
N LYS A 14 -39.70 21.89 -26.98
CA LYS A 14 -40.92 22.18 -27.76
C LYS A 14 -41.77 20.94 -28.04
N ALA A 15 -41.17 19.75 -28.15
CA ALA A 15 -41.86 18.51 -28.50
C ALA A 15 -42.53 17.79 -27.31
N LYS A 16 -42.20 18.13 -26.05
CA LYS A 16 -42.68 17.41 -24.84
C LYS A 16 -43.48 18.23 -23.81
N LYS A 17 -43.79 19.52 -24.05
CA LYS A 17 -44.35 20.44 -23.02
C LYS A 17 -43.56 20.40 -21.69
N LEU A 18 -42.25 20.17 -21.74
CA LEU A 18 -41.41 20.17 -20.54
C LEU A 18 -41.01 21.61 -20.20
N SER A 19 -41.30 22.07 -18.99
CA SER A 19 -40.83 23.39 -18.54
C SER A 19 -39.31 23.43 -18.51
N LEU A 20 -38.73 24.61 -18.73
CA LEU A 20 -37.27 24.82 -18.64
C LEU A 20 -36.72 24.38 -17.27
N SER A 21 -37.51 24.58 -16.21
CA SER A 21 -37.19 24.12 -14.85
C SER A 21 -37.08 22.59 -14.77
N LEU A 22 -37.95 21.83 -15.44
CA LEU A 22 -37.91 20.37 -15.41
C LEU A 22 -36.69 19.81 -16.15
N VAL A 23 -36.26 20.47 -17.23
CA VAL A 23 -35.01 20.10 -17.93
C VAL A 23 -33.77 20.37 -17.06
N ILE A 24 -33.75 21.48 -16.33
CA ILE A 24 -32.65 21.79 -15.39
C ILE A 24 -32.58 20.74 -14.28
N VAL A 25 -33.72 20.34 -13.70
CA VAL A 25 -33.78 19.30 -12.66
C VAL A 25 -33.23 17.97 -13.18
N ILE A 26 -33.61 17.56 -14.40
CA ILE A 26 -33.10 16.31 -15.01
C ILE A 26 -31.58 16.38 -15.22
N ILE A 27 -31.05 17.53 -15.64
CA ILE A 27 -29.60 17.73 -15.81
C ILE A 27 -28.87 17.63 -14.47
N VAL A 28 -29.38 18.29 -13.42
CA VAL A 28 -28.78 18.24 -12.07
C VAL A 28 -28.79 16.80 -11.53
N LEU A 29 -29.91 16.09 -11.68
CA LEU A 29 -30.02 14.68 -11.27
C LEU A 29 -29.02 13.81 -12.06
N ALA A 30 -28.91 14.00 -13.38
CA ALA A 30 -27.95 13.26 -14.20
C ALA A 30 -26.49 13.52 -13.80
N ILE A 31 -26.12 14.77 -13.51
CA ILE A 31 -24.79 15.14 -13.04
C ILE A 31 -24.51 14.50 -11.67
N SER A 32 -25.48 14.54 -10.74
CA SER A 32 -25.33 13.93 -9.41
C SER A 32 -25.14 12.41 -9.49
N SER A 33 -25.94 11.71 -10.30
CA SER A 33 -25.82 10.26 -10.52
C SER A 33 -24.52 9.88 -11.22
N PHE A 34 -24.04 10.72 -12.14
CA PHE A 34 -22.75 10.52 -12.81
C PHE A 34 -21.58 10.68 -11.83
N ASN A 35 -21.61 11.70 -10.98
CA ASN A 35 -20.60 11.90 -9.93
C ASN A 35 -20.59 10.73 -8.93
N GLN A 36 -21.76 10.18 -8.58
CA GLN A 36 -21.84 9.03 -7.69
C GLN A 36 -21.32 7.74 -8.34
N SER A 37 -21.61 7.53 -9.62
CA SER A 37 -21.06 6.41 -10.39
C SER A 37 -19.55 6.52 -10.57
N PHE A 38 -19.05 7.73 -10.84
CA PHE A 38 -17.63 7.99 -11.02
C PHE A 38 -16.83 7.83 -9.73
N THR A 39 -17.34 8.33 -8.60
CA THR A 39 -16.72 8.10 -7.28
C THR A 39 -16.66 6.61 -6.93
N THR A 40 -17.71 5.86 -7.22
CA THR A 40 -17.75 4.40 -7.02
C THR A 40 -16.74 3.68 -7.92
N PHE A 41 -16.62 4.07 -9.19
CA PHE A 41 -15.64 3.53 -10.12
C PHE A 41 -14.18 3.79 -9.69
N LEU A 42 -13.89 5.01 -9.21
CA LEU A 42 -12.56 5.35 -8.68
C LEU A 42 -12.24 4.59 -7.38
N ALA A 43 -13.22 4.40 -6.50
CA ALA A 43 -13.06 3.57 -5.31
C ALA A 43 -12.78 2.11 -5.68
N GLN A 44 -13.52 1.55 -6.64
CA GLN A 44 -13.34 0.19 -7.10
C GLN A 44 -11.97 -0.04 -7.76
N LYS A 45 -11.45 0.92 -8.53
CA LYS A 45 -10.11 0.86 -9.15
C LYS A 45 -8.97 0.85 -8.12
N ASN A 46 -9.15 1.48 -6.96
CA ASN A 46 -8.15 1.47 -5.88
C ASN A 46 -8.15 0.18 -5.06
N ILE A 47 -9.22 -0.63 -5.11
CA ILE A 47 -9.33 -1.89 -4.36
C ILE A 47 -8.55 -3.04 -5.04
N GLU A 48 -8.17 -2.91 -6.31
CA GLU A 48 -7.50 -3.99 -7.06
C GLU A 48 -6.03 -4.25 -6.68
N LYS A 49 -5.42 -3.45 -5.80
CA LYS A 49 -4.02 -3.66 -5.35
C LYS A 49 -3.87 -4.09 -3.89
N GLU A 50 -4.96 -4.33 -3.19
CA GLU A 50 -4.94 -4.68 -1.78
C GLU A 50 -5.13 -6.20 -1.62
N LEU A 51 -4.00 -6.88 -1.42
CA LEU A 51 -3.99 -8.30 -1.09
C LEU A 51 -4.12 -8.46 0.42
N THR A 52 -4.89 -9.45 0.87
CA THR A 52 -4.96 -9.81 2.30
C THR A 52 -4.44 -11.22 2.52
N GLY A 53 -3.82 -11.44 3.67
CA GLY A 53 -3.32 -12.76 4.01
C GLY A 53 -2.81 -12.88 5.43
N LYS A 54 -2.59 -14.13 5.86
CA LYS A 54 -2.01 -14.42 7.17
C LYS A 54 -0.49 -14.52 7.05
N VAL A 55 0.24 -13.81 7.89
CA VAL A 55 1.70 -13.94 7.94
C VAL A 55 2.05 -15.29 8.58
N SER A 56 2.60 -16.18 7.76
CA SER A 56 2.98 -17.54 8.18
C SER A 56 4.39 -17.61 8.75
N ARG A 57 5.28 -16.72 8.29
CA ARG A 57 6.68 -16.70 8.69
C ARG A 57 7.27 -15.30 8.50
N VAL A 58 8.17 -14.92 9.40
CA VAL A 58 9.10 -13.81 9.22
C VAL A 58 10.48 -14.39 8.92
N ILE A 59 11.05 -14.05 7.76
CA ILE A 59 12.33 -14.59 7.30
C ILE A 59 13.46 -13.83 7.99
N ASP A 60 13.45 -12.50 7.87
CA ASP A 60 14.38 -11.51 8.42
C ASP A 60 13.64 -10.19 8.73
N GLY A 61 14.36 -9.10 8.99
CA GLY A 61 13.79 -7.81 9.41
C GLY A 61 13.02 -7.05 8.33
N ASP A 62 13.00 -7.51 7.07
CA ASP A 62 12.23 -6.86 6.01
C ASP A 62 11.62 -7.83 4.98
N THR A 63 11.57 -9.13 5.30
CA THR A 63 11.00 -10.16 4.43
C THR A 63 10.08 -11.11 5.19
N ILE A 64 8.87 -11.35 4.67
CA ILE A 64 7.88 -12.26 5.25
C ILE A 64 7.36 -13.30 4.23
N GLU A 65 6.71 -14.36 4.72
CA GLU A 65 5.89 -15.27 3.93
C GLU A 65 4.40 -15.10 4.28
N LEU A 66 3.60 -14.69 3.30
CA LEU A 66 2.18 -14.44 3.41
C LEU A 66 1.37 -15.59 2.82
N LEU A 67 0.39 -16.10 3.55
CA LEU A 67 -0.66 -16.98 3.04
C LEU A 67 -1.82 -16.13 2.57
N ALA A 68 -1.80 -15.80 1.28
CA ALA A 68 -2.74 -14.88 0.64
C ALA A 68 -4.04 -15.60 0.23
N LYS A 69 -5.17 -14.93 0.46
CA LYS A 69 -6.49 -15.39 0.01
C LYS A 69 -6.70 -14.93 -1.44
N THR A 70 -6.83 -15.84 -2.40
CA THR A 70 -6.77 -15.48 -3.83
C THR A 70 -8.13 -15.30 -4.52
N SER A 71 -9.27 -15.58 -3.88
CA SER A 71 -10.58 -15.35 -4.50
C SER A 71 -11.69 -15.02 -3.50
N LYS A 72 -12.54 -14.05 -3.85
CA LYS A 72 -13.85 -13.81 -3.18
C LYS A 72 -15.00 -14.58 -3.84
N THR A 73 -14.79 -15.18 -5.02
CA THR A 73 -15.87 -15.69 -5.90
C THR A 73 -15.77 -17.17 -6.24
N ASN A 74 -14.67 -17.85 -5.91
CA ASN A 74 -14.48 -19.27 -6.18
C ASN A 74 -14.62 -20.12 -4.89
N PRO A 75 -15.50 -21.14 -4.86
CA PRO A 75 -15.68 -22.01 -3.69
C PRO A 75 -14.46 -22.85 -3.30
N TYR A 76 -13.43 -22.94 -4.15
CA TYR A 76 -12.17 -23.66 -3.88
C TYR A 76 -11.02 -22.74 -3.44
N ASN A 77 -11.31 -21.71 -2.63
CA ASN A 77 -10.36 -20.77 -2.01
C ASN A 77 -8.88 -21.21 -2.07
N HIS A 78 -8.15 -20.76 -3.09
CA HIS A 78 -6.74 -21.10 -3.19
C HIS A 78 -5.96 -20.21 -2.22
N ILE A 79 -5.13 -20.82 -1.38
CA ILE A 79 -4.18 -20.11 -0.54
C ILE A 79 -2.85 -20.09 -1.29
N ALA A 80 -2.41 -18.90 -1.69
CA ALA A 80 -1.09 -18.74 -2.30
C ALA A 80 -0.07 -18.37 -1.22
N LYS A 81 1.06 -19.08 -1.19
CA LYS A 81 2.19 -18.72 -0.33
C LYS A 81 3.09 -17.75 -1.08
N LEU A 82 3.13 -16.49 -0.65
CA LEU A 82 3.89 -15.42 -1.29
C LEU A 82 5.04 -14.95 -0.41
N LYS A 83 6.20 -14.69 -1.00
CA LYS A 83 7.30 -14.00 -0.33
C LYS A 83 7.19 -12.51 -0.57
N ILE A 84 7.20 -11.73 0.50
CA ILE A 84 7.03 -10.29 0.46
C ILE A 84 8.28 -9.64 1.05
N ARG A 85 8.93 -8.75 0.29
CA ARG A 85 9.93 -7.80 0.78
C ARG A 85 9.24 -6.47 1.09
N LEU A 86 9.53 -5.89 2.24
CA LEU A 86 8.97 -4.62 2.66
C LEU A 86 9.53 -3.49 1.77
N TYR A 87 8.63 -2.77 1.11
CA TYR A 87 8.93 -1.61 0.27
C TYR A 87 9.55 -0.46 1.07
N GLY A 88 10.57 0.18 0.48
CA GLY A 88 11.14 1.44 0.97
C GLY A 88 12.06 1.32 2.19
N ILE A 89 12.33 0.10 2.68
CA ILE A 89 13.20 -0.14 3.82
C ILE A 89 14.28 -1.18 3.50
N ASP A 90 15.35 -1.17 4.30
CA ASP A 90 16.40 -2.19 4.29
C ASP A 90 16.79 -2.49 5.75
N ALA A 91 16.44 -3.69 6.23
CA ALA A 91 16.77 -4.11 7.59
C ALA A 91 18.17 -4.73 7.67
N PRO A 92 18.85 -4.71 8.84
CA PRO A 92 20.10 -5.42 9.04
C PRO A 92 19.97 -6.91 8.68
N GLU A 93 20.98 -7.45 8.00
CA GLU A 93 21.03 -8.87 7.64
C GLU A 93 21.08 -9.73 8.91
N LEU A 94 20.57 -10.97 8.89
CA LEU A 94 20.48 -11.82 10.09
C LEU A 94 21.80 -12.03 10.84
N LYS A 95 22.94 -11.95 10.13
CA LYS A 95 24.28 -12.09 10.70
C LYS A 95 24.94 -10.74 11.04
N GLN A 96 24.30 -9.63 10.68
CA GLN A 96 24.70 -8.28 11.02
C GLN A 96 24.21 -7.95 12.44
N ALA A 97 24.89 -7.02 13.10
CA ALA A 97 24.38 -6.41 14.33
C ALA A 97 22.94 -5.90 14.13
N TYR A 98 22.07 -6.13 15.11
CA TYR A 98 20.63 -5.83 15.08
C TYR A 98 19.79 -6.66 14.09
N GLY A 99 20.36 -7.62 13.37
CA GLY A 99 19.63 -8.45 12.42
C GLY A 99 18.60 -9.38 13.06
N LYS A 100 18.92 -9.95 14.23
CA LYS A 100 17.98 -10.81 14.96
C LYS A 100 16.87 -9.98 15.61
N GLU A 101 17.25 -8.86 16.20
CA GLU A 101 16.39 -7.91 16.89
C GLU A 101 15.39 -7.29 15.91
N ALA A 102 15.82 -6.94 14.69
CA ALA A 102 14.92 -6.45 13.63
C ALA A 102 13.90 -7.51 13.22
N LYS A 103 14.33 -8.76 13.06
CA LYS A 103 13.42 -9.88 12.78
C LYS A 103 12.43 -10.11 13.93
N GLU A 104 12.89 -10.07 15.17
CA GLU A 104 12.05 -10.25 16.36
C GLU A 104 11.01 -9.15 16.47
N TYR A 105 11.41 -7.89 16.23
CA TYR A 105 10.51 -6.75 16.22
C TYR A 105 9.43 -6.89 15.13
N LEU A 106 9.82 -7.21 13.89
CA LEU A 106 8.85 -7.46 12.82
C LEU A 106 7.93 -8.66 13.17
N SER A 107 8.48 -9.72 13.75
CA SER A 107 7.71 -10.89 14.18
C SER A 107 6.67 -10.54 15.23
N ALA A 108 7.02 -9.72 16.22
CA ALA A 108 6.11 -9.25 17.25
C ALA A 108 4.94 -8.44 16.66
N LEU A 109 5.20 -7.67 15.59
CA LEU A 109 4.17 -6.88 14.91
C LEU A 109 3.22 -7.75 14.08
N VAL A 110 3.74 -8.67 13.25
CA VAL A 110 2.93 -9.25 12.17
C VAL A 110 2.78 -10.78 12.20
N LEU A 111 3.60 -11.52 12.95
CA LEU A 111 3.56 -12.99 12.88
C LEU A 111 2.18 -13.52 13.30
N LYS A 112 1.62 -14.43 12.49
CA LYS A 112 0.28 -15.01 12.64
C LYS A 112 -0.88 -13.99 12.54
N GLN A 113 -0.60 -12.71 12.28
CA GLN A 113 -1.63 -11.70 12.04
C GLN A 113 -2.17 -11.78 10.62
N GLU A 114 -3.41 -11.34 10.43
CA GLU A 114 -3.98 -11.05 9.12
C GLU A 114 -3.66 -9.61 8.74
N VAL A 115 -2.96 -9.43 7.63
CA VAL A 115 -2.45 -8.13 7.18
C VAL A 115 -2.99 -7.80 5.79
N GLY A 116 -3.13 -6.50 5.53
CA GLY A 116 -3.27 -5.95 4.19
C GLY A 116 -1.90 -5.71 3.57
N LEU A 117 -1.82 -5.85 2.25
CA LEU A 117 -0.61 -5.66 1.47
C LEU A 117 -0.94 -4.82 0.25
N ILE A 118 -0.26 -3.69 0.10
CA ILE A 118 -0.24 -2.92 -1.13
C ILE A 118 1.03 -3.33 -1.89
N ILE A 119 0.88 -3.89 -3.08
CA ILE A 119 2.01 -4.33 -3.91
C ILE A 119 2.47 -3.19 -4.82
N GLU A 120 3.74 -2.81 -4.73
CA GLU A 120 4.34 -1.81 -5.61
C GLU A 120 5.10 -2.45 -6.79
N ASN A 121 5.78 -3.58 -6.59
CA ASN A 121 6.60 -4.22 -7.62
C ASN A 121 6.85 -5.71 -7.36
N LYS A 122 7.57 -6.37 -8.27
CA LYS A 122 8.19 -7.69 -8.07
C LYS A 122 9.70 -7.55 -8.29
N ASP A 123 10.51 -8.11 -7.41
CA ASP A 123 11.97 -8.05 -7.53
C ASP A 123 12.53 -9.22 -8.36
N LYS A 124 13.83 -9.15 -8.69
CA LYS A 124 14.54 -10.17 -9.47
C LYS A 124 14.62 -11.55 -8.80
N TYR A 125 14.29 -11.64 -7.52
CA TYR A 125 14.26 -12.89 -6.74
C TYR A 125 12.83 -13.45 -6.62
N ASP A 126 11.91 -12.95 -7.45
CA ASP A 126 10.51 -13.33 -7.47
C ASP A 126 9.73 -13.00 -6.19
N ARG A 127 10.26 -12.09 -5.35
CA ARG A 127 9.53 -11.57 -4.18
C ARG A 127 8.65 -10.41 -4.63
N PHE A 128 7.44 -10.37 -4.09
CA PHE A 128 6.63 -9.16 -4.18
C PHE A 128 7.26 -8.09 -3.27
N VAL A 129 7.31 -6.85 -3.76
CA VAL A 129 7.75 -5.70 -2.99
C VAL A 129 6.49 -4.92 -2.60
N GLY A 130 6.31 -4.74 -1.29
CA GLY A 130 5.02 -4.37 -0.72
C GLY A 130 5.08 -3.49 0.52
N THR A 131 4.09 -2.64 0.73
CA THR A 131 3.81 -2.02 2.03
C THR A 131 2.78 -2.86 2.81
N ILE A 132 3.13 -3.27 4.02
CA ILE A 132 2.24 -4.04 4.89
C ILE A 132 1.43 -3.10 5.78
N PHE A 133 0.12 -3.35 5.86
CA PHE A 133 -0.79 -2.66 6.76
C PHE A 133 -1.43 -3.62 7.74
N LEU A 134 -1.38 -3.28 9.03
CA LEU A 134 -2.09 -4.00 10.08
C LEU A 134 -2.99 -3.02 10.82
N LYS A 135 -4.30 -3.21 10.77
CA LYS A 135 -5.29 -2.33 11.41
C LYS A 135 -5.09 -0.84 11.05
N GLY A 136 -4.72 -0.55 9.80
CA GLY A 136 -4.46 0.79 9.29
C GLY A 136 -3.05 1.34 9.58
N GLN A 137 -2.22 0.63 10.35
CA GLN A 137 -0.84 1.01 10.62
C GLN A 137 0.10 0.51 9.53
N ASP A 138 0.95 1.39 9.00
CA ASP A 138 2.05 1.05 8.08
C ASP A 138 3.20 0.39 8.86
N ILE A 139 3.36 -0.92 8.68
CA ILE A 139 4.37 -1.70 9.41
C ILE A 139 5.79 -1.35 8.93
N ASN A 140 5.97 -1.04 7.65
CA ASN A 140 7.28 -0.67 7.12
C ASN A 140 7.76 0.63 7.79
N LYS A 141 6.85 1.59 7.99
CA LYS A 141 7.11 2.81 8.75
C LYS A 141 7.51 2.52 10.19
N GLU A 142 6.79 1.62 10.88
CA GLU A 142 7.12 1.25 12.27
C GLU A 142 8.50 0.62 12.40
N MET A 143 8.94 -0.19 11.44
CA MET A 143 10.30 -0.72 11.41
C MET A 143 11.36 0.40 11.43
N VAL A 144 11.18 1.43 10.61
CA VAL A 144 12.15 2.54 10.53
C VAL A 144 12.05 3.45 11.76
N LYS A 145 10.83 3.81 12.16
CA LYS A 145 10.54 4.70 13.29
C LYS A 145 11.15 4.20 14.61
N ASN A 146 11.21 2.88 14.79
CA ASN A 146 11.76 2.26 16.01
C ASN A 146 13.22 1.81 15.83
N GLY A 147 13.87 2.16 14.71
CA GLY A 147 15.28 1.89 14.48
C GLY A 147 15.61 0.44 14.14
N TYR A 148 14.68 -0.33 13.58
CA TYR A 148 14.90 -1.72 13.16
C TYR A 148 15.08 -1.89 11.64
N ALA A 149 15.00 -0.80 10.89
CA ALA A 149 15.37 -0.77 9.48
C ALA A 149 15.89 0.61 9.07
N HIS A 150 16.73 0.64 8.05
CA HIS A 150 17.09 1.87 7.35
C HIS A 150 16.00 2.26 6.37
N ALA A 151 15.76 3.57 6.20
CA ALA A 151 15.01 4.07 5.06
C ALA A 151 15.85 3.85 3.79
N TYR A 152 15.30 3.14 2.80
CA TYR A 152 16.05 2.77 1.60
C TYR A 152 15.96 3.85 0.52
N GLU A 153 16.77 4.90 0.68
CA GLU A 153 16.77 6.11 -0.16
C GLU A 153 16.87 5.86 -1.66
N SER A 154 17.59 4.80 -2.07
CA SER A 154 17.73 4.43 -3.48
C SER A 154 16.42 4.01 -4.14
N PHE A 155 15.41 3.62 -3.35
CA PHE A 155 14.10 3.18 -3.83
C PHE A 155 12.96 4.10 -3.42
N SER A 156 13.04 4.72 -2.23
CA SER A 156 11.98 5.59 -1.73
C SER A 156 12.47 6.59 -0.69
N LYS A 157 11.87 7.78 -0.68
CA LYS A 157 12.05 8.80 0.36
C LYS A 157 11.00 8.72 1.48
N LYS A 158 10.09 7.75 1.42
CA LYS A 158 8.86 7.67 2.23
C LYS A 158 9.10 7.70 3.74
N TYR A 159 10.21 7.13 4.23
CA TYR A 159 10.45 6.95 5.67
C TYR A 159 11.67 7.74 6.21
N LEU A 160 12.10 8.79 5.49
CA LEU A 160 13.30 9.54 5.89
C LEU A 160 13.11 10.32 7.19
N ALA A 161 11.90 10.85 7.42
CA ALA A 161 11.59 11.58 8.65
C ALA A 161 11.65 10.65 9.87
N GLU A 162 11.05 9.47 9.77
CA GLU A 162 11.05 8.47 10.83
C GLU A 162 12.46 7.97 11.14
N GLN A 163 13.31 7.85 10.12
CA GLN A 163 14.71 7.51 10.34
C GLN A 163 15.46 8.64 11.08
N ALA A 164 15.19 9.89 10.73
CA ALA A 164 15.81 11.04 11.38
C ALA A 164 15.45 11.08 12.88
N ASP A 165 14.18 10.84 13.21
CA ASP A 165 13.71 10.73 14.59
C ASP A 165 14.38 9.55 15.31
N ALA A 166 14.40 8.36 14.70
CA ALA A 166 15.01 7.17 15.30
C ALA A 166 16.51 7.36 15.59
N LYS A 167 17.23 8.09 14.73
CA LYS A 167 18.63 8.48 14.95
C LYS A 167 18.77 9.48 16.10
N MET A 168 17.93 10.52 16.13
CA MET A 168 17.95 11.55 17.16
C MET A 168 17.73 10.95 18.56
N PHE A 169 16.81 9.99 18.66
CA PHE A 169 16.49 9.30 19.92
C PHE A 169 17.31 8.04 20.18
N LYS A 170 18.31 7.73 19.32
CA LYS A 170 19.16 6.53 19.41
C LYS A 170 18.34 5.25 19.61
N LEU A 171 17.34 5.02 18.77
CA LEU A 171 16.46 3.83 18.84
C LEU A 171 17.06 2.66 18.04
N GLY A 172 16.83 1.43 18.52
CA GLY A 172 17.24 0.20 17.84
C GLY A 172 18.71 0.23 17.40
N LEU A 173 18.94 -0.01 16.11
CA LEU A 173 20.28 -0.04 15.50
C LEU A 173 21.05 1.28 15.66
N TRP A 174 20.36 2.40 15.89
CA TRP A 174 20.99 3.72 16.08
C TRP A 174 21.59 3.93 17.48
N GLN A 175 21.46 2.96 18.39
CA GLN A 175 22.25 2.93 19.62
C GLN A 175 23.74 2.68 19.33
N ASP A 176 24.04 2.02 18.21
CA ASP A 176 25.40 1.85 17.71
C ASP A 176 25.78 3.01 16.78
N GLU A 177 26.74 3.83 17.20
CA GLU A 177 27.26 4.95 16.40
C GLU A 177 27.95 4.49 15.10
N LYS A 178 28.32 3.20 15.02
CA LYS A 178 28.95 2.58 13.86
C LYS A 178 28.00 1.68 13.08
N ALA A 179 26.68 1.86 13.23
CA ALA A 179 25.68 1.10 12.50
C ALA A 179 25.94 1.14 10.98
N VAL A 180 26.31 -0.02 10.43
CA VAL A 180 26.64 -0.20 9.01
C VAL A 180 25.35 -0.37 8.21
N LYS A 181 25.24 0.22 7.02
CA LYS A 181 24.07 -0.03 6.15
C LYS A 181 24.08 -1.48 5.64
N PRO A 182 22.93 -2.15 5.48
CA PRO A 182 22.90 -3.53 4.99
C PRO A 182 23.53 -3.68 3.59
N SER A 183 23.36 -2.69 2.71
CA SER A 183 24.01 -2.66 1.39
C SER A 183 25.54 -2.66 1.45
N GLU A 184 26.14 -2.04 2.47
CA GLU A 184 27.58 -2.04 2.69
C GLU A 184 28.04 -3.36 3.33
N PHE A 185 27.26 -3.93 4.24
CA PHE A 185 27.53 -5.23 4.84
C PHE A 185 27.58 -6.35 3.78
N ARG A 186 26.66 -6.34 2.80
CA ARG A 186 26.62 -7.31 1.68
C ARG A 186 27.84 -7.27 0.75
N ARG A 187 28.61 -6.18 0.77
CA ARG A 187 29.79 -6.00 -0.11
C ARG A 187 31.09 -6.50 0.50
N LYS A 188 31.09 -6.85 1.78
CA LYS A 188 32.25 -7.41 2.49
C LYS A 188 32.28 -8.93 2.32
#